data_AF-A0A7J0D5T5-F1
#
_entry.id   AF-A0A7J0D5T5-F1
#
_cell.length_a   1.000
_cell.length_b   1.000
_cell.length_c   1.000
_cell.angle_alpha   90.00
_cell.angle_beta   90.00
_cell.angle_gamma   90.00
#
_symmetry.space_group_name_H-M   'P 1'
#
loop_
_entity.id
_entity.type
_entity.pdbx_description
1 polymer ?
#
loop_
_entity_poly.entity_id
_entity_poly.type
_entity_poly.pdbx_seq_one_letter_code
_entity_poly.pdbx_strand_id
1 'polypeptide(L)' 'MTHTAILIPARDIRRGDEFDLHRHTRTAFRDAVKTTHGSIRVALTNGGEAYLPADREIRVSRPVTEALYATG' A
#
# COMPACT_ATOMS: atom_id res chain seq x y z
N MET A 1 1.33 15.29 8.90
CA MET A 1 0.93 13.87 8.70
C MET A 1 2.15 13.03 9.01
N THR A 2 2.07 12.17 10.02
CA THR A 2 3.18 11.30 10.40
C THR A 2 3.07 10.04 9.56
N HIS A 3 4.14 9.59 8.91
CA HIS A 3 4.14 8.34 8.15
C HIS A 3 4.89 7.28 8.93
N THR A 4 4.27 6.11 9.13
CA THR A 4 4.94 4.96 9.74
C THR A 4 5.39 4.03 8.63
N ALA A 5 6.70 3.79 8.58
CA ALA A 5 7.27 2.76 7.71
C ALA A 5 7.11 1.38 8.36
N ILE A 6 6.38 0.49 7.70
CA ILE A 6 6.11 -0.88 8.14
C ILE A 6 6.43 -1.85 7.01
N LEU A 7 6.99 -3.00 7.38
CA LEU A 7 7.16 -4.12 6.46
C LEU A 7 5.91 -4.99 6.56
N ILE A 8 5.20 -5.13 5.44
CA ILE A 8 3.97 -5.93 5.35
C ILE A 8 4.02 -6.78 4.09
N PRO A 9 3.28 -7.90 4.01
CA PRO A 9 3.11 -8.57 2.73
C PRO A 9 2.31 -7.68 1.77
N ALA A 10 2.59 -7.75 0.48
CA ALA A 10 1.99 -6.86 -0.52
C ALA A 10 0.46 -6.91 -0.54
N ARG A 11 -0.15 -8.06 -0.21
CA ARG A 11 -1.62 -8.19 -0.06
C ARG A 11 -2.26 -7.25 0.97
N ASP A 12 -1.48 -6.74 1.92
CA ASP A 12 -1.95 -5.87 3.00
C ASP A 12 -1.77 -4.39 2.67
N ILE A 13 -1.33 -4.06 1.44
CA ILE A 13 -1.31 -2.68 0.92
C ILE A 13 -2.74 -2.13 0.90
N ARG A 14 -2.91 -0.96 1.51
CA ARG A 14 -4.16 -0.21 1.59
C ARG A 14 -4.09 1.06 0.79
N ARG A 15 -5.24 1.60 0.44
CA ARG A 15 -5.36 2.94 -0.14
C ARG A 15 -4.59 3.97 0.69
N GLY A 16 -3.78 4.78 0.02
CA GLY A 16 -2.96 5.81 0.63
C GLY A 16 -1.60 5.33 1.12
N ASP A 17 -1.33 4.02 1.14
CA ASP A 17 0.02 3.51 1.40
C ASP A 17 0.97 3.95 0.29
N GLU A 18 2.14 4.45 0.69
CA GLU A 18 3.25 4.73 -0.21
C GLU A 18 4.26 3.60 -0.15
N PHE A 19 4.77 3.14 -1.27
CA PHE A 19 5.74 2.05 -1.32
C PHE A 19 6.73 2.23 -2.47
N ASP A 20 7.93 1.67 -2.32
CA ASP A 20 8.90 1.67 -3.40
C ASP A 20 8.62 0.53 -4.38
N LEU A 21 8.43 0.90 -5.64
CA LEU A 21 8.30 -0.04 -6.74
C LEU A 21 9.30 0.36 -7.84
N HIS A 22 10.26 -0.51 -8.10
CA HIS A 22 11.30 -0.30 -9.12
C HIS A 22 12.06 1.03 -8.93
N ARG A 23 12.45 1.37 -7.68
CA ARG A 23 13.14 2.62 -7.31
C ARG A 23 12.30 3.88 -7.49
N HIS A 24 10.98 3.71 -7.60
CA HIS A 24 10.03 4.82 -7.63
C HIS A 24 9.06 4.68 -6.46
N THR A 25 8.93 5.74 -5.66
CA THR A 25 7.84 5.86 -4.70
C THR A 25 6.52 5.92 -5.45
N ARG A 26 5.62 4.99 -5.14
CA ARG A 26 4.26 4.91 -5.68
C ARG A 26 3.27 4.98 -4.53
N THR A 27 2.11 5.56 -4.79
CA THR A 27 1.01 5.61 -3.82
C THR A 27 -0.14 4.74 -4.30
N ALA A 28 -0.65 3.89 -3.43
CA ALA A 28 -1.83 3.08 -3.68
C ALA A 28 -3.08 3.97 -3.78
N PHE A 29 -3.73 3.99 -4.93
CA PHE A 29 -5.02 4.64 -5.13
C PHE A 29 -6.18 3.85 -4.52
N ARG A 30 -6.07 2.52 -4.49
CA ARG A 30 -7.02 1.58 -3.88
C ARG A 30 -6.29 0.48 -3.13
N ASP A 31 -7.03 -0.24 -2.30
CA ASP A 31 -6.53 -1.44 -1.61
C ASP A 31 -6.07 -2.50 -2.61
N ALA A 32 -5.11 -3.33 -2.20
CA ALA A 32 -4.63 -4.44 -3.00
C ALA A 32 -5.74 -5.47 -3.26
N VAL A 33 -5.89 -5.86 -4.52
CA VAL A 33 -6.85 -6.89 -4.94
C VAL A 33 -6.10 -8.16 -5.31
N LYS A 34 -6.42 -9.29 -4.67
CA LYS A 34 -5.86 -10.60 -5.02
C LYS A 34 -6.26 -11.00 -6.44
N THR A 35 -5.31 -11.50 -7.20
CA THR A 35 -5.51 -12.11 -8.52
C THR A 35 -5.42 -13.62 -8.40
N THR A 36 -5.80 -14.33 -9.47
CA THR A 36 -5.97 -15.79 -9.46
C THR A 36 -4.69 -16.58 -9.17
N HIS A 37 -3.50 -16.01 -9.39
CA HIS A 37 -2.21 -16.74 -9.37
C HIS A 37 -1.30 -16.34 -8.19
N GLY A 38 -1.86 -16.03 -7.02
CA GLY A 38 -1.05 -15.64 -5.84
C GLY A 38 -0.35 -14.29 -5.99
N SER A 39 -0.79 -13.49 -6.96
CA SER A 39 -0.39 -12.09 -7.12
C SER A 39 -1.49 -11.17 -6.62
N ILE A 40 -1.16 -9.91 -6.47
CA ILE A 40 -2.08 -8.83 -6.17
C ILE A 40 -1.93 -7.75 -7.23
N ARG A 41 -3.00 -6.99 -7.42
CA ARG A 41 -3.08 -5.81 -8.27
C ARG A 41 -3.33 -4.61 -7.37
N VAL A 42 -2.48 -3.58 -7.50
CA VAL A 42 -2.63 -2.29 -6.81
C VAL A 42 -2.81 -1.20 -7.86
N ALA A 43 -3.93 -0.50 -7.83
CA ALA A 43 -4.12 0.70 -8.65
C ALA A 43 -3.29 1.85 -8.07
N LEU A 44 -2.58 2.62 -8.91
CA LEU A 44 -1.68 3.70 -8.47
C LEU A 44 -2.32 5.08 -8.71
N THR A 45 -1.98 6.06 -7.86
CA THR A 45 -2.52 7.44 -7.95
C THR A 45 -2.11 8.16 -9.24
N ASN A 46 -0.90 7.91 -9.74
CA ASN A 46 -0.39 8.54 -10.98
C ASN A 46 -0.87 7.81 -12.26
N GLY A 47 -1.89 6.96 -12.14
CA GLY A 47 -2.33 6.07 -13.20
C GLY A 47 -1.48 4.80 -13.30
N GLY A 48 -2.09 3.75 -13.87
CA GLY A 48 -1.47 2.43 -13.99
C GLY A 48 -1.70 1.52 -12.79
N GLU A 49 -1.17 0.31 -12.91
CA GLU A 49 -1.40 -0.78 -11.96
C GLU A 49 -0.09 -1.51 -11.70
N ALA A 50 0.17 -1.82 -10.44
CA ALA A 50 1.28 -2.65 -10.04
C ALA A 50 0.79 -4.08 -9.80
N TYR A 51 1.50 -5.05 -10.38
CA TYR A 51 1.31 -6.47 -10.09
C TYR A 51 2.47 -6.96 -9.22
N LEU A 52 2.15 -7.46 -8.04
CA LEU A 52 3.11 -7.90 -7.03
C LEU A 52 2.74 -9.31 -6.55
N PRO A 53 3.71 -10.17 -6.16
CA PRO A 53 3.38 -11.41 -5.45
C PRO A 53 2.70 -11.08 -4.12
N ALA A 54 1.60 -11.75 -3.78
CA ALA A 54 0.77 -11.43 -2.61
C ALA A 54 1.53 -11.53 -1.28
N ASP A 55 2.46 -12.48 -1.21
CA ASP A 55 3.28 -12.79 -0.03
C ASP A 55 4.63 -12.09 -0.02
N ARG A 56 4.95 -11.28 -1.05
CA ARG A 56 6.19 -10.52 -1.09
C ARG A 56 6.14 -9.45 0.00
N GLU A 57 7.12 -9.47 0.89
CA GLU A 57 7.32 -8.40 1.86
C GLU A 57 7.71 -7.10 1.15
N ILE A 58 6.97 -6.04 1.46
CA ILE A 58 7.15 -4.72 0.90
C ILE A 58 7.10 -3.69 2.01
N ARG A 59 8.01 -2.71 1.93
CA ARG A 59 8.04 -1.61 2.86
C ARG A 59 7.03 -0.57 2.40
N VAL A 60 6.03 -0.33 3.24
CA VAL A 60 5.04 0.72 3.03
C VAL A 60 5.22 1.83 4.06
N SER A 61 5.09 3.07 3.62
CA SER A 61 4.90 4.24 4.45
C SER A 61 3.41 4.51 4.49
N ARG A 62 2.77 4.11 5.59
CA ARG A 62 1.35 4.35 5.80
C ARG A 62 1.16 5.73 6.42
N PRO A 63 0.32 6.61 5.86
CA PRO A 63 -0.04 7.84 6.53
C PRO A 63 -0.77 7.46 7.81
N VAL A 64 -0.17 7.80 8.95
CA VAL A 64 -0.87 7.82 10.22
C VAL A 64 -1.77 9.04 10.13
N THR A 65 -3.02 8.83 9.73
CA THR A 65 -4.06 9.74 10.16
C THR A 65 -4.03 9.66 11.68
N GLU A 66 -3.52 10.71 12.32
CA GLU A 66 -4.01 11.09 13.64
C GLU A 66 -5.52 11.28 13.46
N ALA A 67 -6.27 10.18 13.51
CA ALA A 67 -7.64 10.22 13.94
C ALA A 67 -7.56 10.48 15.44
N LEU A 68 -7.18 11.71 15.78
CA LEU A 68 -7.56 12.34 17.03
C LEU A 68 -9.09 12.48 16.97
N TYR A 69 -9.75 11.41 17.36
CA TYR A 69 -11.01 11.41 18.09
C TYR A 69 -10.78 10.32 19.16
N ALA A 70 -10.57 10.58 20.46
CA ALA A 70 -11.13 11.63 21.30
C ALA A 70 -12.62 11.83 21.00
N THR A 71 -13.48 10.91 21.47
CA THR A 71 -14.75 11.16 22.18
C THR A 71 -15.43 9.81 22.42
N GLY A 72 -15.69 9.46 23.69
CA GLY A 72 -16.69 8.46 24.10
C GLY A 72 -16.17 7.41 25.05
#